data_AF-A0A6V8LN10-F1
#
_entry.id   AF-A0A6V8LN10-F1
#
_cell.length_a   1.000
_cell.length_b   1.000
_cell.length_c   1.000
_cell.angle_alpha   90.00
_cell.angle_beta   90.00
_cell.angle_gamma   90.00
#
_symmetry.space_group_name_H-M   'P 1'
#
loop_
_entity.id
_entity.type
_entity.pdbx_description
1 polymer ?
#
loop_
_entity_poly.entity_id
_entity_poly.type
_entity_poly.pdbx_seq_one_letter_code
_entity_poly.pdbx_strand_id
1 'polypeptide(L)'
;MRTLLLDNYDSYTYNLFQLIAEVNGVPPTVLRNDDPRSAGLDLADFDNVVISPGPGHPRRGRDFGACARVLAEATVPVLGVCLGHQGIAVGEGGEVGPAPAPRHGHLTRVRHDGQDIFRDVPQEFTAVRYHSLCVHSPLPSTLEATAWAEDGVLMGVRHRERPLWGVQFHPESVLTEHGHRLLTNFRDLTRGTSARWRPAARGHAVSGPAPARTPAGAARYRLHTRMIPRPVDSEAVFTTLFAGASRAFWLDTARPEGTEARFSFLGDGTGPHAEFVRYDVRAGTVEVERAGGPTQLVAGSVFDYLKRELAQRRIDAPPLPFDFTCGYVGYFGYELKADCGAPNRHQAATPDACWLFADRMVAVDHLNGASYVLCLAEDTPAGQDGARRWLDSVSIKVAALPVAAAPAAPPAATVDTTGIEPWLVRDRQRYLADIAACKRALEAGRATRSASPTPRGCPPPPTRPTSTGGCAGTTRRRTRRSCVSAASTWPVPRPNASCASSRTARSRPSPSRAPHPAAAGRRRTKRCGPPSPRAPRRAPRT
;
A
#
# COMPACT_ATOMS: atom_id res chain seq x y z
N MET A 1 1.30 -20.16 15.85
CA MET A 1 2.68 -20.29 15.37
C MET A 1 3.35 -18.95 15.54
N ARG A 2 4.39 -18.86 16.36
CA ARG A 2 5.17 -17.64 16.61
C ARG A 2 6.27 -17.56 15.55
N THR A 3 6.15 -16.62 14.63
CA THR A 3 7.15 -16.40 13.57
C THR A 3 7.94 -15.15 13.88
N LEU A 4 9.27 -15.25 13.78
CA LEU A 4 10.15 -14.08 13.71
C LEU A 4 10.31 -13.67 12.24
N LEU A 5 10.01 -12.41 11.91
CA LEU A 5 10.28 -11.82 10.61
C LEU A 5 11.43 -10.82 10.74
N LEU A 6 12.57 -11.11 10.13
CA LEU A 6 13.70 -10.19 10.06
C LEU A 6 13.58 -9.28 8.83
N ASP A 7 13.41 -7.98 9.07
CA ASP A 7 13.26 -6.93 8.06
C ASP A 7 14.63 -6.41 7.61
N ASN A 8 15.00 -6.62 6.34
CA ASN A 8 16.20 -6.05 5.72
C ASN A 8 15.87 -4.76 4.95
N TYR A 9 14.90 -3.98 5.42
CA TYR A 9 14.47 -2.70 4.84
C TYR A 9 13.91 -2.81 3.41
N ASP A 10 13.20 -3.89 3.11
CA ASP A 10 12.51 -4.02 1.83
C ASP A 10 11.10 -3.43 1.85
N SER A 11 10.71 -2.83 0.72
CA SER A 11 9.38 -2.24 0.56
C SER A 11 8.23 -3.26 0.66
N TYR A 12 8.50 -4.56 0.56
CA TYR A 12 7.53 -5.63 0.59
C TYR A 12 7.56 -6.46 1.88
N THR A 13 8.40 -6.13 2.87
CA THR A 13 8.43 -6.85 4.15
C THR A 13 7.04 -6.91 4.81
N TYR A 14 6.26 -5.84 4.75
CA TYR A 14 4.91 -5.84 5.31
C TYR A 14 3.87 -6.57 4.45
N ASN A 15 4.12 -6.80 3.16
CA ASN A 15 3.29 -7.75 2.40
C ASN A 15 3.56 -9.19 2.88
N LEU A 16 4.83 -9.52 3.15
CA LEU A 16 5.20 -10.80 3.72
C LEU A 16 4.64 -10.97 5.14
N PHE A 17 4.64 -9.90 5.96
CA PHE A 17 3.96 -9.86 7.25
C PHE A 17 2.48 -10.24 7.13
N GLN A 18 1.74 -9.62 6.20
CA GLN A 18 0.32 -9.92 6.01
C GLN A 18 0.12 -11.36 5.55
N LEU A 19 0.92 -11.83 4.59
CA LEU A 19 0.83 -13.21 4.08
C LEU A 19 1.10 -14.25 5.18
N ILE A 20 2.09 -14.00 6.04
CA ILE A 20 2.38 -14.83 7.20
C ILE A 20 1.21 -14.78 8.19
N ALA A 21 0.69 -13.59 8.49
CA ALA A 21 -0.43 -13.40 9.41
C ALA A 21 -1.70 -14.13 8.94
N GLU A 22 -2.00 -14.09 7.63
CA GLU A 22 -3.11 -14.82 7.02
C GLU A 22 -2.91 -16.34 7.14
N VAL A 23 -1.72 -16.84 6.78
CA VAL A 23 -1.42 -18.28 6.79
C VAL A 23 -1.35 -18.87 8.21
N ASN A 24 -0.83 -18.10 9.17
CA ASN A 24 -0.63 -18.55 10.56
C ASN A 24 -1.78 -18.17 11.50
N GLY A 25 -2.67 -17.27 11.09
CA GLY A 25 -3.75 -16.71 11.90
C GLY A 25 -3.28 -15.73 12.98
N VAL A 26 -1.96 -15.48 13.09
CA VAL A 26 -1.34 -14.59 14.08
C VAL A 26 -0.20 -13.83 13.39
N PRO A 27 -0.09 -12.50 13.60
CA PRO A 27 0.99 -11.72 13.00
C PRO A 27 2.38 -12.13 13.52
N PRO A 28 3.43 -12.08 12.67
CA PRO A 28 4.79 -12.33 13.10
C PRO A 28 5.34 -11.18 13.96
N THR A 29 6.33 -11.48 14.80
CA THR A 29 7.17 -10.48 15.46
C THR A 29 8.18 -9.95 14.45
N VAL A 30 8.21 -8.63 14.21
CA VAL A 30 9.13 -8.00 13.26
C VAL A 30 10.30 -7.37 14.00
N LEU A 31 11.52 -7.72 13.61
CA LEU A 31 12.75 -7.04 14.02
C LEU A 31 13.52 -6.60 12.78
N ARG A 32 14.12 -5.42 12.82
CA ARG A 32 15.04 -4.99 11.75
C ARG A 32 16.35 -5.74 11.88
N ASN A 33 17.06 -5.90 10.78
CA ASN A 33 18.36 -6.59 10.75
C ASN A 33 19.44 -5.90 11.62
N ASP A 34 19.25 -4.64 12.00
CA ASP A 34 20.14 -3.84 12.86
C ASP A 34 19.50 -3.52 14.23
N ASP A 35 18.37 -4.13 14.57
CA ASP A 35 17.68 -3.89 15.83
C ASP A 35 18.52 -4.41 17.01
N PRO A 36 18.87 -3.58 18.01
CA PRO A 36 19.67 -4.01 19.17
C PRO A 36 19.04 -5.15 19.96
N ARG A 37 17.70 -5.29 19.93
CA ARG A 37 16.97 -6.39 20.58
C ARG A 37 17.31 -7.74 19.98
N SER A 38 17.83 -7.77 18.75
CA SER A 38 18.25 -9.01 18.10
C SER A 38 19.46 -9.65 18.79
N ALA A 39 20.31 -8.91 19.52
CA ALA A 39 21.53 -9.45 20.12
C ALA A 39 21.26 -10.51 21.22
N GLY A 40 20.18 -10.34 21.99
CA GLY A 40 19.79 -11.25 23.07
C GLY A 40 18.65 -12.20 22.71
N LEU A 41 18.35 -12.34 21.41
CA LEU A 41 17.20 -13.11 20.96
C LEU A 41 17.47 -14.62 21.03
N ASP A 42 16.70 -15.34 21.85
CA ASP A 42 16.66 -16.80 21.82
C ASP A 42 15.73 -17.26 20.68
N LEU A 43 16.29 -17.97 19.70
CA LEU A 43 15.52 -18.49 18.56
C LEU A 43 14.54 -19.59 18.97
N ALA A 44 14.72 -20.22 20.13
CA ALA A 44 13.79 -21.21 20.67
C ALA A 44 12.43 -20.60 21.10
N ASP A 45 12.36 -19.27 21.26
CA ASP A 45 11.11 -18.55 21.48
C ASP A 45 10.22 -18.48 20.23
N PHE A 46 10.72 -18.89 19.08
CA PHE A 46 9.96 -18.89 17.83
C PHE A 46 9.79 -20.30 17.30
N ASP A 47 8.69 -20.53 16.59
CA ASP A 47 8.47 -21.80 15.90
C ASP A 47 9.25 -21.81 14.57
N ASN A 48 9.43 -20.65 13.93
CA ASN A 48 10.22 -20.47 12.72
C ASN A 48 10.70 -19.02 12.55
N VAL A 49 11.63 -18.85 11.62
CA VAL A 49 12.15 -17.54 11.18
C VAL A 49 11.86 -17.34 9.70
N VAL A 50 11.50 -16.13 9.31
CA VAL A 50 11.47 -15.68 7.93
C VAL A 50 12.41 -14.50 7.78
N ILE A 51 13.33 -14.58 6.82
CA ILE A 51 14.25 -13.50 6.47
C ILE A 51 13.74 -12.83 5.20
N SER A 52 13.34 -11.57 5.34
CA SER A 52 12.75 -10.78 4.26
C SER A 52 13.74 -10.51 3.12
N PRO A 53 13.24 -10.08 1.94
CA PRO A 53 14.05 -9.43 0.93
C PRO A 53 14.76 -8.17 1.47
N GLY A 54 15.67 -7.62 0.68
CA GLY A 54 16.34 -6.36 1.01
C GLY A 54 17.25 -5.89 -0.11
N PRO A 55 17.61 -4.60 -0.15
CA PRO A 55 18.69 -4.11 -0.99
C PRO A 55 20.05 -4.56 -0.45
N GLY A 56 21.09 -4.48 -1.27
CA GLY A 56 22.47 -4.72 -0.83
C GLY A 56 22.94 -6.14 -1.03
N HIS A 57 23.85 -6.58 -0.17
CA HIS A 57 24.53 -7.88 -0.31
C HIS A 57 24.67 -8.58 1.06
N PRO A 58 24.43 -9.91 1.16
CA PRO A 58 24.43 -10.64 2.43
C PRO A 58 25.77 -10.59 3.19
N ARG A 59 26.89 -10.46 2.49
CA ARG A 59 28.23 -10.26 3.11
C ARG A 59 28.44 -8.90 3.77
N ARG A 60 27.53 -7.93 3.62
CA ARG A 60 27.67 -6.61 4.22
C ARG A 60 26.86 -6.55 5.50
N GLY A 61 27.54 -6.36 6.63
CA GLY A 61 26.89 -6.30 7.95
C GLY A 61 25.79 -5.24 8.03
N ARG A 62 25.91 -4.11 7.35
CA ARG A 62 24.85 -3.10 7.26
C ARG A 62 23.58 -3.59 6.56
N ASP A 63 23.73 -4.43 5.54
CA ASP A 63 22.61 -4.84 4.69
C ASP A 63 21.96 -6.14 5.22
N PHE A 64 22.68 -6.94 6.01
CA PHE A 64 22.22 -8.26 6.46
C PHE A 64 22.40 -8.54 7.96
N GLY A 65 23.02 -7.64 8.72
CA GLY A 65 23.09 -7.58 10.18
C GLY A 65 22.90 -8.90 10.94
N ALA A 66 21.89 -8.91 11.81
CA ALA A 66 21.53 -10.04 12.65
C ALA A 66 21.12 -11.29 11.86
N CYS A 67 20.70 -11.16 10.59
CA CYS A 67 20.28 -12.29 9.77
C CYS A 67 21.41 -13.30 9.56
N ALA A 68 22.66 -12.85 9.46
CA ALA A 68 23.82 -13.74 9.34
C ALA A 68 23.99 -14.64 10.57
N ARG A 69 23.93 -14.05 11.77
CA ARG A 69 23.98 -14.78 13.04
C ARG A 69 22.81 -15.76 13.16
N VAL A 70 21.59 -15.28 12.87
CA VAL A 70 20.39 -16.11 12.93
C VAL A 70 20.48 -17.30 11.98
N LEU A 71 21.00 -17.14 10.77
CA LEU A 71 21.24 -18.27 9.87
C LEU A 71 22.32 -19.23 10.37
N ALA A 72 23.36 -18.75 11.04
CA ALA A 72 24.39 -19.62 11.60
C ALA A 72 23.85 -20.45 12.79
N GLU A 73 23.02 -19.83 13.64
CA GLU A 73 22.57 -20.41 14.91
C GLU A 73 21.17 -21.06 14.82
N ALA A 74 20.45 -20.91 13.72
CA ALA A 74 19.08 -21.40 13.59
C ALA A 74 18.99 -22.92 13.82
N THR A 75 18.27 -23.27 14.88
CA THR A 75 17.79 -24.61 15.23
C THR A 75 16.32 -24.82 14.84
N VAL A 76 15.66 -23.74 14.42
CA VAL A 76 14.27 -23.73 13.97
C VAL A 76 14.21 -23.56 12.44
N PRO A 77 13.12 -23.98 11.79
CA PRO A 77 12.90 -23.76 10.37
C PRO A 77 13.08 -22.30 9.94
N VAL A 78 13.85 -22.07 8.87
CA VAL A 78 14.07 -20.73 8.29
C VAL A 78 13.66 -20.68 6.83
N LEU A 79 12.91 -19.65 6.45
CA LEU A 79 12.63 -19.29 5.06
C LEU A 79 13.33 -17.98 4.70
N GLY A 80 14.26 -18.03 3.75
CA GLY A 80 14.91 -16.85 3.18
C GLY A 80 14.23 -16.40 1.87
N VAL A 81 13.86 -15.13 1.77
CA VAL A 81 13.27 -14.58 0.54
C VAL A 81 14.23 -13.56 -0.09
N CYS A 82 14.54 -13.72 -1.37
CA CYS A 82 15.45 -12.86 -2.14
C CYS A 82 16.82 -12.65 -1.45
N LEU A 83 17.02 -11.55 -0.71
CA LEU A 83 18.23 -11.34 0.08
C LEU A 83 18.41 -12.40 1.17
N GLY A 84 17.32 -12.88 1.78
CA GLY A 84 17.37 -14.01 2.72
C GLY A 84 17.81 -15.32 2.06
N HIS A 85 17.37 -15.60 0.83
CA HIS A 85 17.81 -16.75 0.03
C HIS A 85 19.32 -16.65 -0.29
N GLN A 86 19.77 -15.46 -0.70
CA GLN A 86 21.19 -15.18 -0.92
C GLN A 86 22.01 -15.30 0.36
N GLY A 87 21.45 -14.91 1.50
CA GLY A 87 22.06 -15.08 2.82
C GLY A 87 22.28 -16.54 3.20
N ILE A 88 21.30 -17.42 2.94
CA ILE A 88 21.46 -18.86 3.14
C ILE A 88 22.63 -19.38 2.30
N ALA A 89 22.67 -19.03 1.01
CA ALA A 89 23.76 -19.44 0.14
C ALA A 89 25.13 -18.96 0.64
N VAL A 90 25.26 -17.68 1.00
CA VAL A 90 26.53 -17.12 1.49
C VAL A 90 26.95 -17.70 2.83
N GLY A 91 26.01 -17.94 3.75
CA GLY A 91 26.30 -18.54 5.06
C GLY A 91 26.89 -19.94 4.94
N GLU A 92 26.52 -20.67 3.90
CA GLU A 92 27.02 -22.01 3.57
C GLU A 92 28.24 -21.99 2.62
N GLY A 93 28.86 -20.82 2.41
CA GLY A 93 30.05 -20.67 1.57
C GLY A 93 29.78 -20.48 0.07
N GLY A 94 28.53 -20.33 -0.33
CA GLY A 94 28.13 -20.07 -1.72
C GLY A 94 28.49 -18.66 -2.20
N GLU A 95 28.48 -18.49 -3.52
CA GLU A 95 28.77 -17.22 -4.17
C GLU A 95 27.48 -16.51 -4.60
N VAL A 96 27.40 -15.21 -4.33
CA VAL A 96 26.34 -14.32 -4.81
C VAL A 96 26.99 -13.24 -5.66
N GLY A 97 26.52 -13.12 -6.89
CA GLY A 97 27.03 -12.16 -7.86
C GLY A 97 25.91 -11.61 -8.74
N PRO A 98 26.26 -10.81 -9.77
CA PRO A 98 25.28 -10.28 -10.70
C PRO A 98 24.45 -11.38 -11.36
N ALA A 99 23.14 -11.15 -11.47
CA ALA A 99 22.27 -11.96 -12.31
C ALA A 99 22.54 -11.68 -13.80
N PRO A 100 22.21 -12.60 -14.73
CA PRO A 100 22.38 -12.38 -16.17
C PRO A 100 21.73 -11.09 -16.69
N ALA A 101 20.62 -10.68 -16.07
CA ALA A 101 20.00 -9.38 -16.26
C ALA A 101 19.35 -8.90 -14.95
N PRO A 102 19.39 -7.59 -14.64
CA PRO A 102 18.67 -7.05 -13.49
C PRO A 102 17.15 -7.14 -13.73
N ARG A 103 16.41 -7.70 -12.76
CA ARG A 103 14.95 -7.87 -12.85
C ARG A 103 14.27 -7.14 -11.71
N HIS A 104 13.44 -6.14 -12.01
CA HIS A 104 12.71 -5.35 -11.01
C HIS A 104 11.22 -5.25 -11.36
N GLY A 105 10.41 -6.14 -10.79
CA GLY A 105 8.99 -6.29 -11.09
C GLY A 105 8.71 -7.12 -12.34
N HIS A 106 9.61 -8.04 -12.66
CA HIS A 106 9.52 -8.89 -13.84
C HIS A 106 8.78 -10.19 -13.51
N LEU A 107 7.88 -10.61 -14.40
CA LEU A 107 7.21 -11.91 -14.33
C LEU A 107 8.10 -12.95 -15.00
N THR A 108 8.25 -14.11 -14.37
CA THR A 108 9.05 -15.23 -14.90
C THR A 108 8.33 -16.55 -14.65
N ARG A 109 8.53 -17.54 -15.51
CA ARG A 109 8.10 -18.92 -15.25
C ARG A 109 9.16 -19.64 -14.40
N VAL A 110 8.72 -20.36 -13.37
CA VAL A 110 9.58 -21.06 -12.41
C VAL A 110 9.31 -22.57 -12.45
N ARG A 111 10.35 -23.37 -12.72
CA ARG A 111 10.32 -24.83 -12.57
C ARG A 111 10.90 -25.22 -11.22
N HIS A 112 10.42 -26.30 -10.62
CA HIS A 112 10.84 -26.74 -9.29
C HIS A 112 10.82 -28.26 -9.13
N ASP A 113 11.40 -28.76 -8.04
CA ASP A 113 11.44 -30.20 -7.71
C ASP A 113 10.11 -30.77 -7.17
N GLY A 114 9.19 -29.88 -6.76
CA GLY A 114 7.85 -30.25 -6.26
C GLY A 114 7.84 -30.73 -4.82
N GLN A 115 8.95 -30.53 -4.10
CA GLN A 115 9.14 -30.97 -2.72
C GLN A 115 9.03 -29.79 -1.75
N ASP A 116 8.91 -30.10 -0.46
CA ASP A 116 8.97 -29.14 0.64
C ASP A 116 8.04 -27.93 0.42
N ILE A 117 8.62 -26.73 0.32
CA ILE A 117 7.88 -25.48 0.12
C ILE A 117 7.12 -25.46 -1.21
N PHE A 118 7.54 -26.26 -2.21
CA PHE A 118 6.90 -26.36 -3.53
C PHE A 118 5.87 -27.49 -3.66
N ARG A 119 5.54 -28.19 -2.57
CA ARG A 119 4.50 -29.22 -2.58
C ARG A 119 3.16 -28.66 -3.08
N ASP A 120 2.49 -29.38 -3.97
CA ASP A 120 1.19 -28.99 -4.55
C ASP A 120 1.21 -27.62 -5.27
N VAL A 121 2.39 -27.15 -5.70
CA VAL A 121 2.55 -26.00 -6.58
C VAL A 121 2.68 -26.51 -8.03
N PRO A 122 1.90 -25.98 -8.98
CA PRO A 122 2.05 -26.34 -10.39
C PRO A 122 3.42 -25.97 -10.95
N GLN A 123 3.95 -26.84 -11.81
CA GLN A 123 5.17 -26.55 -12.56
C GLN A 123 5.01 -25.30 -13.42
N GLU A 124 6.15 -24.65 -13.67
CA GLU A 124 6.27 -23.43 -14.46
C GLU A 124 5.53 -22.20 -13.90
N PHE A 125 4.92 -22.22 -12.71
CA PHE A 125 4.12 -21.08 -12.20
C PHE A 125 4.80 -19.70 -12.33
N THR A 126 3.98 -18.65 -12.41
CA THR A 126 4.44 -17.27 -12.58
C THR A 126 4.89 -16.67 -11.26
N ALA A 127 6.12 -16.18 -11.19
CA ALA A 127 6.65 -15.49 -10.02
C ALA A 127 7.24 -14.12 -10.37
N VAL A 128 7.24 -13.20 -9.39
CA VAL A 128 7.82 -11.85 -9.54
C VAL A 128 9.24 -11.80 -9.01
N ARG A 129 10.15 -11.21 -9.80
CA ARG A 129 11.56 -10.97 -9.47
C ARG A 129 11.86 -9.49 -9.22
N TYR A 130 12.57 -9.19 -8.13
CA TYR A 130 13.11 -7.86 -7.78
C TYR A 130 14.59 -7.91 -7.36
N HIS A 131 15.43 -8.56 -8.16
CA HIS A 131 16.84 -8.75 -7.84
C HIS A 131 17.77 -8.44 -9.02
N SER A 132 18.90 -7.82 -8.70
CA SER A 132 20.05 -7.64 -9.60
C SER A 132 21.15 -8.68 -9.35
N LEU A 133 21.09 -9.37 -8.21
CA LEU A 133 22.03 -10.40 -7.80
C LEU A 133 21.35 -11.77 -7.82
N CYS A 134 22.11 -12.84 -7.97
CA CYS A 134 21.65 -14.21 -7.76
C CYS A 134 22.76 -15.08 -7.18
N VAL A 135 22.37 -16.22 -6.64
CA VAL A 135 23.30 -17.27 -6.22
C VAL A 135 23.89 -17.92 -7.47
N HIS A 136 25.22 -18.07 -7.51
CA HIS A 136 25.95 -18.70 -8.61
C HIS A 136 26.16 -20.19 -8.36
N SER A 137 26.37 -20.92 -9.44
CA SER A 137 26.82 -22.32 -9.40
C SER A 137 28.34 -22.41 -9.59
N PRO A 138 29.01 -23.44 -9.07
CA PRO A 138 28.45 -24.57 -8.31
C PRO A 138 27.97 -24.18 -6.91
N LEU A 139 26.95 -24.87 -6.41
CA LEU A 139 26.52 -24.72 -5.02
C LEU A 139 27.46 -25.48 -4.07
N PRO A 140 27.64 -25.01 -2.84
CA PRO A 140 28.27 -25.80 -1.78
C PRO A 140 27.56 -27.15 -1.60
N SER A 141 28.29 -28.17 -1.18
CA SER A 141 27.74 -29.52 -1.00
C SER A 141 26.62 -29.59 0.03
N THR A 142 26.57 -28.65 1.00
CA THR A 142 25.50 -28.54 2.00
C THR A 142 24.16 -28.07 1.44
N LEU A 143 24.16 -27.48 0.24
CA LEU A 143 22.96 -26.94 -0.41
C LEU A 143 22.54 -27.79 -1.63
N GLU A 144 21.24 -27.80 -1.86
CA GLU A 144 20.62 -28.40 -3.03
C GLU A 144 19.73 -27.38 -3.74
N ALA A 145 19.82 -27.33 -5.07
CA ALA A 145 18.98 -26.49 -5.91
C ALA A 145 17.58 -27.09 -6.03
N THR A 146 16.54 -26.30 -5.75
CA THR A 146 15.14 -26.78 -5.74
C THR A 146 14.25 -26.10 -6.77
N ALA A 147 14.65 -24.96 -7.32
CA ALA A 147 13.88 -24.27 -8.37
C ALA A 147 14.76 -23.43 -9.30
N TRP A 148 14.30 -23.22 -10.54
CA TRP A 148 14.98 -22.47 -11.59
C TRP A 148 14.01 -21.61 -12.39
N ALA A 149 14.46 -20.43 -12.81
CA ALA A 149 13.73 -19.58 -13.75
C ALA A 149 13.95 -20.05 -15.19
N GLU A 150 13.10 -19.59 -16.10
CA GLU A 150 13.22 -19.80 -17.55
C GLU A 150 14.57 -19.35 -18.15
N ASP A 151 15.26 -18.40 -17.51
CA ASP A 151 16.60 -17.92 -17.91
C ASP A 151 17.76 -18.66 -17.19
N GLY A 152 17.46 -19.77 -16.52
CA GLY A 152 18.44 -20.62 -15.84
C GLY A 152 18.89 -20.11 -14.47
N VAL A 153 18.44 -18.93 -14.04
CA VAL A 153 18.76 -18.41 -12.71
C VAL A 153 18.20 -19.33 -11.63
N LEU A 154 19.01 -19.63 -10.63
CA LEU A 154 18.61 -20.41 -9.46
C LEU A 154 17.56 -19.62 -8.66
N MET A 155 16.39 -20.24 -8.47
CA MET A 155 15.24 -19.62 -7.82
C MET A 155 14.87 -20.23 -6.47
N GLY A 156 15.42 -21.41 -6.15
CA GLY A 156 15.13 -22.12 -4.91
C GLY A 156 16.36 -22.89 -4.43
N VAL A 157 16.58 -22.88 -3.12
CA VAL A 157 17.55 -23.76 -2.45
C VAL A 157 16.93 -24.39 -1.21
N ARG A 158 17.45 -25.55 -0.83
CA ARG A 158 17.31 -26.11 0.51
C ARG A 158 18.66 -26.54 1.05
N HIS A 159 18.83 -26.45 2.36
CA HIS A 159 19.95 -27.10 3.02
C HIS A 159 19.65 -28.59 3.19
N ARG A 160 20.66 -29.45 3.02
CA ARG A 160 20.51 -30.91 3.08
C ARG A 160 20.16 -31.43 4.47
N GLU A 161 20.81 -30.89 5.50
CA GLU A 161 20.66 -31.36 6.89
C GLU A 161 19.85 -30.41 7.79
N ARG A 162 19.99 -29.09 7.59
CA ARG A 162 19.32 -28.05 8.39
C ARG A 162 17.98 -27.66 7.78
N PRO A 163 16.98 -27.24 8.58
CA PRO A 163 15.66 -26.86 8.07
C PRO A 163 15.68 -25.44 7.47
N LEU A 164 16.52 -25.22 6.45
CA LEU A 164 16.67 -23.95 5.76
C LEU A 164 16.18 -24.07 4.32
N TRP A 165 15.26 -23.21 3.94
CA TRP A 165 14.77 -23.08 2.57
C TRP A 165 14.89 -21.64 2.12
N GLY A 166 15.20 -21.42 0.85
CA GLY A 166 15.28 -20.07 0.30
C GLY A 166 14.66 -19.98 -1.08
N VAL A 167 13.96 -18.88 -1.36
CA VAL A 167 13.45 -18.54 -2.70
C VAL A 167 13.98 -17.19 -3.17
N GLN A 168 14.42 -17.10 -4.43
CA GLN A 168 14.97 -15.85 -5.00
C GLN A 168 13.86 -14.89 -5.47
N PHE A 169 12.67 -15.40 -5.78
CA PHE A 169 11.49 -14.61 -6.14
C PHE A 169 10.73 -14.14 -4.89
N HIS A 170 9.70 -13.31 -5.10
CA HIS A 170 8.90 -12.69 -4.04
C HIS A 170 7.51 -13.35 -3.93
N PRO A 171 7.32 -14.35 -3.05
CA PRO A 171 6.01 -15.00 -2.86
C PRO A 171 4.93 -14.03 -2.34
N GLU A 172 5.33 -12.93 -1.70
CA GLU A 172 4.45 -11.87 -1.18
C GLU A 172 3.96 -10.88 -2.25
N SER A 173 4.51 -10.95 -3.47
CA SER A 173 4.09 -10.06 -4.55
C SER A 173 2.72 -10.47 -5.08
N VAL A 174 1.84 -9.50 -5.29
CA VAL A 174 0.45 -9.71 -5.78
C VAL A 174 0.35 -10.41 -7.14
N LEU A 175 1.43 -10.36 -7.94
CA LEU A 175 1.48 -11.01 -9.25
C LEU A 175 2.23 -12.36 -9.22
N THR A 176 2.74 -12.78 -8.05
CA THR A 176 3.28 -14.14 -7.88
C THR A 176 2.12 -15.09 -7.63
N GLU A 177 2.01 -16.11 -8.47
CA GLU A 177 1.04 -17.19 -8.29
C GLU A 177 1.47 -18.07 -7.09
N HIS A 178 0.50 -18.64 -6.39
CA HIS A 178 0.71 -19.62 -5.32
C HIS A 178 1.55 -19.16 -4.11
N GLY A 179 1.80 -17.86 -3.93
CA GLY A 179 2.52 -17.33 -2.75
C GLY A 179 1.96 -17.82 -1.41
N HIS A 180 0.63 -17.79 -1.25
CA HIS A 180 -0.06 -18.31 -0.06
C HIS A 180 0.18 -19.82 0.14
N ARG A 181 0.21 -20.62 -0.94
CA ARG A 181 0.48 -22.07 -0.87
C ARG A 181 1.92 -22.33 -0.42
N LEU A 182 2.90 -21.61 -0.97
CA LEU A 182 4.31 -21.72 -0.56
C LEU A 182 4.48 -21.47 0.95
N LEU A 183 3.87 -20.39 1.46
CA LEU A 183 3.93 -20.09 2.90
C LEU A 183 3.14 -21.09 3.75
N THR A 184 2.03 -21.63 3.22
CA THR A 184 1.28 -22.72 3.88
C THR A 184 2.14 -23.96 4.03
N ASN A 185 2.88 -24.34 2.98
CA ASN A 185 3.78 -25.47 3.01
C ASN A 185 4.93 -25.25 4.01
N PHE A 186 5.50 -24.04 4.06
CA PHE A 186 6.52 -23.69 5.05
C PHE A 186 6.00 -23.78 6.50
N ARG A 187 4.76 -23.32 6.75
CA ARG A 187 4.09 -23.51 8.05
C ARG A 187 3.94 -24.99 8.40
N ASP A 188 3.53 -25.81 7.44
CA ASP A 188 3.29 -27.23 7.69
C ASP A 188 4.61 -28.00 7.92
N LEU A 189 5.68 -27.66 7.19
CA LEU A 189 7.05 -28.11 7.47
C LEU A 189 7.49 -27.70 8.87
N THR A 190 7.16 -26.47 9.28
CA THR A 190 7.49 -25.99 10.62
C THR A 190 6.88 -26.88 11.71
N ARG A 191 5.59 -27.22 11.57
CA ARG A 191 4.90 -28.11 12.50
C ARG A 191 5.53 -29.51 12.54
N GLY A 192 5.97 -30.02 11.39
CA GLY A 192 6.66 -31.31 11.30
C GLY A 192 8.01 -31.34 12.00
N THR A 193 8.78 -30.24 11.91
CA THR A 193 10.11 -30.12 12.54
C THR A 193 10.01 -29.90 14.05
N SER A 194 9.07 -29.06 14.52
CA SER A 194 8.88 -28.81 15.96
C SER A 194 8.51 -30.07 16.76
N ALA A 195 7.92 -31.08 16.10
CA ALA A 195 7.63 -32.38 16.71
C ALA A 195 8.88 -33.25 16.93
N ARG A 196 9.97 -33.01 16.19
CA ARG A 196 11.22 -33.80 16.25
C ARG A 196 12.28 -33.23 17.20
N TRP A 197 12.16 -31.95 17.61
CA TRP A 197 13.25 -31.20 18.27
C TRP A 197 12.87 -30.53 19.59
N ARG A 198 11.70 -30.83 20.18
CA ARG A 198 11.31 -30.27 21.48
C ARG A 198 11.55 -31.24 22.65
N PRO A 199 12.44 -30.91 23.60
CA PRO A 199 12.17 -31.19 25.01
C PRO A 199 10.97 -30.33 25.47
N ALA A 200 10.19 -30.82 26.42
CA ALA A 200 9.01 -30.13 26.94
C ALA A 200 9.33 -28.68 27.35
N ALA A 201 8.80 -27.70 26.62
CA ALA A 201 9.09 -26.30 26.86
C ALA A 201 8.50 -25.84 28.21
N ARG A 202 9.35 -25.28 29.08
CA ARG A 202 8.95 -24.56 30.29
C ARG A 202 8.19 -23.30 29.88
N GLY A 203 6.97 -23.15 30.36
CA GLY A 203 6.14 -21.98 30.12
C GLY A 203 6.76 -20.73 30.75
N HIS A 204 7.38 -19.88 29.93
CA HIS A 204 7.56 -18.47 30.25
C HIS A 204 6.55 -17.69 29.43
N ALA A 205 5.48 -17.26 30.08
CA ALA A 205 4.49 -16.38 29.51
C ALA A 205 5.08 -14.97 29.42
N VAL A 206 5.75 -14.66 28.31
CA VAL A 206 5.98 -13.26 27.94
C VAL A 206 4.65 -12.77 27.37
N SER A 207 3.97 -11.93 28.15
CA SER A 207 2.78 -11.21 27.73
C SER A 207 3.14 -10.29 26.56
N GLY A 208 2.93 -10.76 25.32
CA GLY A 208 2.68 -9.85 24.21
C GLY A 208 1.53 -8.92 24.59
N PRO A 209 1.48 -7.67 24.10
CA PRO A 209 0.39 -6.76 24.44
C PRO A 209 -0.91 -7.48 24.09
N ALA A 210 -1.72 -7.75 25.12
CA ALA A 210 -3.05 -8.31 24.94
C ALA A 210 -3.77 -7.45 23.89
N PRO A 211 -4.57 -8.02 22.97
CA PRO A 211 -5.46 -7.21 22.17
C PRO A 211 -6.24 -6.35 23.17
N ALA A 212 -6.09 -5.03 23.06
CA ALA A 212 -6.65 -4.10 24.02
C ALA A 212 -8.11 -4.51 24.24
N ARG A 213 -8.43 -5.00 25.45
CA ARG A 213 -9.79 -5.34 25.83
C ARG A 213 -10.62 -4.12 25.52
N THR A 214 -11.47 -4.26 24.52
CA THR A 214 -12.44 -3.27 24.11
C THR A 214 -13.19 -2.82 25.36
N PRO A 215 -13.07 -1.56 25.82
CA PRO A 215 -13.90 -1.12 26.94
C PRO A 215 -15.34 -1.32 26.51
N ALA A 216 -16.11 -2.03 27.34
CA ALA A 216 -17.55 -2.14 27.20
C ALA A 216 -18.15 -0.76 27.55
N GLY A 217 -18.18 0.12 26.55
CA GLY A 217 -18.91 1.37 26.56
C GLY A 217 -19.87 1.36 25.38
N ALA A 218 -21.10 1.81 25.59
CA ALA A 218 -22.09 1.99 24.54
C ALA A 218 -21.54 2.86 23.41
N ALA A 219 -22.02 2.64 22.17
CA ALA A 219 -21.65 3.50 21.05
C ALA A 219 -22.01 4.95 21.38
N ARG A 220 -21.03 5.87 21.25
CA ARG A 220 -21.24 7.29 21.58
C ARG A 220 -22.07 8.00 20.50
N TYR A 221 -22.03 7.50 19.27
CA TYR A 221 -22.71 8.09 18.12
C TYR A 221 -23.62 7.08 17.44
N ARG A 222 -24.80 7.55 17.03
CA ARG A 222 -25.76 6.82 16.20
C ARG A 222 -25.79 7.44 14.81
N LEU A 223 -25.73 6.61 13.78
CA LEU A 223 -25.88 7.05 12.40
C LEU A 223 -27.36 7.17 12.04
N HIS A 224 -27.79 8.37 11.68
CA HIS A 224 -29.09 8.62 11.09
C HIS A 224 -28.95 8.75 9.58
N THR A 225 -29.82 8.06 8.85
CA THR A 225 -29.78 8.03 7.38
C THR A 225 -31.13 8.29 6.77
N ARG A 226 -31.13 8.83 5.55
CA ARG A 226 -32.32 8.91 4.71
C ARG A 226 -31.97 8.61 3.27
N MET A 227 -32.65 7.61 2.71
CA MET A 227 -32.53 7.24 1.31
C MET A 227 -33.49 8.08 0.48
N ILE A 228 -33.00 8.58 -0.64
CA ILE A 228 -33.74 9.27 -1.68
C ILE A 228 -33.67 8.37 -2.91
N PRO A 229 -34.79 7.75 -3.33
CA PRO A 229 -34.81 6.73 -4.40
C PRO A 229 -34.74 7.37 -5.79
N ARG A 230 -33.74 8.21 -6.04
CA ARG A 230 -33.48 8.79 -7.35
C ARG A 230 -31.99 9.09 -7.58
N PRO A 231 -31.53 9.04 -8.84
CA PRO A 231 -30.22 9.53 -9.20
C PRO A 231 -30.17 11.06 -9.09
N VAL A 232 -29.12 11.57 -8.45
CA VAL A 232 -28.86 13.01 -8.34
C VAL A 232 -27.50 13.33 -8.95
N ASP A 233 -27.38 14.51 -9.53
CA ASP A 233 -26.10 14.97 -10.04
C ASP A 233 -25.12 15.30 -8.89
N SER A 234 -23.98 14.60 -8.83
CA SER A 234 -22.99 14.77 -7.75
C SER A 234 -22.40 16.18 -7.72
N GLU A 235 -22.22 16.83 -8.87
CA GLU A 235 -21.70 18.20 -8.92
C GLU A 235 -22.71 19.19 -8.37
N ALA A 236 -24.00 19.04 -8.72
CA ALA A 236 -25.09 19.82 -8.17
C ALA A 236 -25.23 19.63 -6.65
N VAL A 237 -25.05 18.39 -6.15
CA VAL A 237 -24.99 18.12 -4.70
C VAL A 237 -23.86 18.90 -4.05
N PHE A 238 -22.65 18.81 -4.59
CA PHE A 238 -21.48 19.48 -4.00
C PHE A 238 -21.64 21.00 -3.99
N THR A 239 -21.98 21.57 -5.14
CA THR A 239 -22.08 23.02 -5.33
C THR A 239 -23.18 23.64 -4.51
N THR A 240 -24.31 22.94 -4.35
CA THR A 240 -25.46 23.45 -3.58
C THR A 240 -25.27 23.30 -2.07
N LEU A 241 -24.65 22.21 -1.61
CA LEU A 241 -24.61 21.89 -0.18
C LEU A 241 -23.29 22.21 0.50
N PHE A 242 -22.15 22.03 -0.18
CA PHE A 242 -20.85 21.94 0.48
C PHE A 242 -19.82 22.95 -0.03
N ALA A 243 -19.99 23.50 -1.24
CA ALA A 243 -18.99 24.38 -1.85
C ALA A 243 -18.76 25.71 -1.11
N GLY A 244 -19.71 26.13 -0.26
CA GLY A 244 -19.55 27.32 0.59
C GLY A 244 -18.72 27.09 1.85
N ALA A 245 -18.44 25.84 2.23
CA ALA A 245 -17.67 25.54 3.42
C ALA A 245 -16.17 25.74 3.17
N SER A 246 -15.45 26.25 4.18
CA SER A 246 -13.99 26.37 4.15
C SER A 246 -13.29 25.01 3.99
N ARG A 247 -13.93 23.96 4.50
CA ARG A 247 -13.44 22.57 4.53
C ARG A 247 -14.52 21.65 3.99
N ALA A 248 -14.46 21.36 2.70
CA ALA A 248 -15.35 20.44 2.02
C ALA A 248 -14.57 19.36 1.29
N PHE A 249 -15.20 18.20 1.09
CA PHE A 249 -14.64 17.11 0.30
C PHE A 249 -15.63 16.57 -0.72
N TRP A 250 -15.09 16.14 -1.85
CA TRP A 250 -15.77 15.32 -2.84
C TRP A 250 -14.86 14.16 -3.22
N LEU A 251 -15.26 12.95 -2.82
CA LEU A 251 -14.63 11.70 -3.17
C LEU A 251 -15.44 11.04 -4.28
N ASP A 252 -14.81 10.83 -5.43
CA ASP A 252 -15.47 10.26 -6.59
C ASP A 252 -14.63 9.13 -7.22
N THR A 253 -15.30 8.20 -7.92
CA THR A 253 -14.67 7.04 -8.54
C THR A 253 -14.90 7.08 -10.05
N ALA A 254 -13.89 7.45 -10.83
CA ALA A 254 -14.06 7.72 -12.27
C ALA A 254 -13.70 6.52 -13.18
N ARG A 255 -14.29 5.33 -12.95
CA ARG A 255 -14.25 4.20 -13.90
C ARG A 255 -15.62 3.93 -14.52
N PRO A 256 -15.80 4.09 -15.84
CA PRO A 256 -17.09 3.81 -16.50
C PRO A 256 -17.35 2.33 -16.80
N GLU A 257 -16.40 1.41 -16.56
CA GLU A 257 -16.56 -0.03 -16.86
C GLU A 257 -16.34 -0.89 -15.61
N GLY A 258 -17.41 -1.54 -15.14
CA GLY A 258 -17.41 -2.50 -14.03
C GLY A 258 -17.99 -1.98 -12.71
N THR A 259 -18.36 -2.90 -11.82
CA THR A 259 -18.98 -2.67 -10.49
C THR A 259 -18.11 -1.89 -9.48
N GLU A 260 -16.89 -1.48 -9.85
CA GLU A 260 -15.92 -0.84 -8.96
C GLU A 260 -16.10 0.69 -8.80
N ALA A 261 -16.99 1.35 -9.55
CA ALA A 261 -17.22 2.82 -9.49
C ALA A 261 -18.66 3.18 -9.12
N ARG A 262 -19.11 2.66 -7.99
CA ARG A 262 -20.52 2.75 -7.58
C ARG A 262 -20.89 4.04 -6.85
N PHE A 263 -19.98 4.62 -6.06
CA PHE A 263 -20.33 5.71 -5.13
C PHE A 263 -19.50 6.98 -5.32
N SER A 264 -20.16 8.13 -5.19
CA SER A 264 -19.53 9.40 -4.80
C SER A 264 -19.90 9.74 -3.36
N PHE A 265 -18.97 10.27 -2.58
CA PHE A 265 -19.20 10.76 -1.22
C PHE A 265 -18.84 12.24 -1.13
N LEU A 266 -19.76 13.04 -0.58
CA LEU A 266 -19.64 14.50 -0.54
C LEU A 266 -20.00 14.99 0.86
N GLY A 267 -19.19 15.85 1.44
CA GLY A 267 -19.45 16.38 2.77
C GLY A 267 -18.54 17.56 3.11
N ASP A 268 -18.69 18.08 4.32
CA ASP A 268 -17.90 19.21 4.80
C ASP A 268 -17.62 19.15 6.31
N GLY A 269 -16.98 20.19 6.82
CA GLY A 269 -16.64 20.36 8.23
C GLY A 269 -17.56 21.30 9.00
N THR A 270 -18.81 21.51 8.56
CA THR A 270 -19.76 22.42 9.21
C THR A 270 -20.64 21.74 10.26
N GLY A 271 -20.54 20.43 10.41
CA GLY A 271 -21.32 19.69 11.39
C GLY A 271 -20.85 19.88 12.84
N PRO A 272 -21.73 19.59 13.82
CA PRO A 272 -21.50 19.86 15.24
C PRO A 272 -20.37 19.03 15.86
N HIS A 273 -20.03 17.89 15.26
CA HIS A 273 -18.96 17.00 15.71
C HIS A 273 -17.78 17.01 14.75
N ALA A 274 -17.79 17.92 13.76
CA ALA A 274 -16.70 18.06 12.82
C ALA A 274 -15.41 18.51 13.53
N GLU A 275 -14.31 17.94 13.07
CA GLU A 275 -12.98 18.21 13.61
C GLU A 275 -11.99 18.24 12.46
N PHE A 276 -11.08 19.20 12.49
CA PHE A 276 -10.01 19.30 11.52
C PHE A 276 -8.67 19.12 12.21
N VAL A 277 -7.89 18.17 11.70
CA VAL A 277 -6.65 17.70 12.30
C VAL A 277 -5.52 17.98 11.32
N ARG A 278 -4.48 18.65 11.79
CA ARG A 278 -3.23 18.88 11.06
C ARG A 278 -2.08 18.28 11.85
N TYR A 279 -1.06 17.80 11.16
CA TYR A 279 0.10 17.21 11.79
C TYR A 279 1.39 17.76 11.20
N ASP A 280 2.32 18.08 12.09
CA ASP A 280 3.71 18.39 11.77
C ASP A 280 4.59 17.29 12.38
N VAL A 281 5.26 16.54 11.50
CA VAL A 281 6.10 15.40 11.87
C VAL A 281 7.36 15.83 12.62
N ARG A 282 7.86 17.04 12.35
CA ARG A 282 9.07 17.58 12.98
C ARG A 282 8.76 18.09 14.38
N ALA A 283 7.64 18.76 14.56
CA ALA A 283 7.18 19.21 15.88
C ALA A 283 6.62 18.06 16.72
N GLY A 284 6.28 16.92 16.11
CA GLY A 284 5.67 15.78 16.80
C GLY A 284 4.34 16.17 17.46
N THR A 285 3.61 17.09 16.83
CA THR A 285 2.42 17.72 17.40
C THR A 285 1.27 17.70 16.41
N VAL A 286 0.09 17.32 16.92
CA VAL A 286 -1.17 17.31 16.20
C VAL A 286 -1.96 18.56 16.60
N GLU A 287 -2.30 19.39 15.62
CA GLU A 287 -3.21 20.52 15.81
C GLU A 287 -4.65 20.10 15.51
N VAL A 288 -5.56 20.44 16.42
CA VAL A 288 -6.96 20.02 16.36
C VAL A 288 -7.85 21.24 16.46
N GLU A 289 -8.69 21.43 15.45
CA GLU A 289 -9.67 22.50 15.39
C GLU A 289 -11.08 21.94 15.41
N ARG A 290 -11.94 22.48 16.28
CA ARG A 290 -13.35 22.14 16.41
C ARG A 290 -14.18 23.41 16.38
N ALA A 291 -15.42 23.33 15.89
CA ALA A 291 -16.30 24.47 15.83
C ALA A 291 -16.52 25.07 17.23
N GLY A 292 -16.40 26.40 17.36
CA GLY A 292 -16.68 27.13 18.60
C GLY A 292 -15.63 27.00 19.72
N GLY A 293 -14.48 26.37 19.46
CA GLY A 293 -13.39 26.21 20.45
C GLY A 293 -12.04 26.71 19.92
N PRO A 294 -11.06 26.94 20.82
CA PRO A 294 -9.69 27.26 20.42
C PRO A 294 -9.01 26.04 19.79
N THR A 295 -8.02 26.28 18.93
CA THR A 295 -7.15 25.23 18.41
C THR A 295 -6.40 24.55 19.55
N GLN A 296 -6.44 23.22 19.60
CA GLN A 296 -5.74 22.41 20.59
C GLN A 296 -4.48 21.80 19.99
N LEU A 297 -3.39 21.77 20.78
CA LEU A 297 -2.16 21.09 20.42
C LEU A 297 -2.06 19.79 21.24
N VAL A 298 -1.91 18.66 20.55
CA VAL A 298 -1.79 17.34 21.15
C VAL A 298 -0.44 16.75 20.78
N ALA A 299 0.40 16.47 21.77
CA ALA A 299 1.67 15.81 21.55
C ALA A 299 1.49 14.36 21.06
N GLY A 300 2.34 13.93 20.13
CA GLY A 300 2.35 12.57 19.57
C GLY A 300 2.14 12.52 18.06
N SER A 301 2.16 11.31 17.50
CA SER A 301 1.96 11.11 16.06
C SER A 301 0.49 11.22 15.66
N VAL A 302 0.24 11.59 14.41
CA VAL A 302 -1.12 11.56 13.84
C VAL A 302 -1.70 10.15 13.83
N PHE A 303 -0.86 9.10 13.76
CA PHE A 303 -1.33 7.72 13.80
C PHE A 303 -1.92 7.37 15.17
N ASP A 304 -1.25 7.77 16.25
CA ASP A 304 -1.74 7.55 17.62
C ASP A 304 -3.00 8.36 17.88
N TYR A 305 -3.02 9.60 17.39
CA TYR A 305 -4.19 10.46 17.48
C TYR A 305 -5.41 9.81 16.80
N LEU A 306 -5.31 9.48 15.52
CA LEU A 306 -6.41 8.89 14.75
C LEU A 306 -6.84 7.54 15.34
N LYS A 307 -5.90 6.71 15.78
CA LYS A 307 -6.21 5.42 16.42
C LYS A 307 -7.02 5.60 17.70
N ARG A 308 -6.66 6.58 18.54
CA ARG A 308 -7.40 6.90 19.76
C ARG A 308 -8.79 7.43 19.43
N GLU A 309 -8.91 8.39 18.51
CA GLU A 309 -10.20 8.97 18.13
C GLU A 309 -11.14 7.93 17.51
N LEU A 310 -10.64 7.07 16.62
CA LEU A 310 -11.42 5.98 16.04
C LEU A 310 -11.90 4.97 17.11
N ALA A 311 -11.09 4.72 18.15
CA ALA A 311 -11.49 3.84 19.24
C ALA A 311 -12.58 4.47 20.13
N GLN A 312 -12.58 5.80 20.27
CA GLN A 312 -13.56 6.55 21.05
C GLN A 312 -14.86 6.83 20.28
N ARG A 313 -14.77 7.05 18.97
CA ARG A 313 -15.89 7.37 18.08
C ARG A 313 -16.51 6.10 17.50
N ARG A 314 -17.05 5.25 18.39
CA ARG A 314 -17.84 4.09 17.96
C ARG A 314 -19.16 4.57 17.37
N ILE A 315 -19.43 4.14 16.15
CA ILE A 315 -20.63 4.47 15.37
C ILE A 315 -21.49 3.20 15.31
N ASP A 316 -22.74 3.30 15.77
CA ASP A 316 -23.78 2.33 15.45
C ASP A 316 -24.42 2.70 14.10
N ALA A 317 -24.21 1.87 13.08
CA ALA A 317 -24.64 2.13 11.71
C ALA A 317 -25.64 1.07 11.22
N PRO A 318 -26.80 1.45 10.66
CA PRO A 318 -27.67 0.50 9.98
C PRO A 318 -26.96 -0.11 8.76
N PRO A 319 -27.42 -1.29 8.28
CA PRO A 319 -26.87 -1.88 7.07
C PRO A 319 -27.06 -0.94 5.88
N LEU A 320 -25.95 -0.58 5.24
CA LEU A 320 -25.88 0.28 4.07
C LEU A 320 -25.15 -0.44 2.94
N PRO A 321 -25.36 -0.05 1.67
CA PRO A 321 -24.67 -0.67 0.54
C PRO A 321 -23.19 -0.26 0.41
N PHE A 322 -22.64 0.44 1.42
CA PHE A 322 -21.27 0.91 1.49
C PHE A 322 -20.80 1.00 2.96
N ASP A 323 -19.49 0.92 3.17
CA ASP A 323 -18.87 0.91 4.51
C ASP A 323 -18.48 2.30 5.04
N PHE A 324 -18.40 3.31 4.17
CA PHE A 324 -18.03 4.66 4.59
C PHE A 324 -19.27 5.36 5.17
N THR A 325 -19.35 5.41 6.50
CA THR A 325 -20.51 5.90 7.26
C THR A 325 -20.15 7.13 8.09
N CYS A 326 -19.69 8.18 7.41
CA CYS A 326 -19.03 9.35 7.99
C CYS A 326 -17.65 8.99 8.56
N GLY A 327 -16.89 9.98 9.04
CA GLY A 327 -15.57 9.78 9.63
C GLY A 327 -14.46 10.61 9.00
N TYR A 328 -13.22 10.20 9.22
CA TYR A 328 -12.04 10.96 8.79
C TYR A 328 -11.79 10.83 7.28
N VAL A 329 -11.71 11.98 6.60
CA VAL A 329 -11.32 12.13 5.20
C VAL A 329 -10.11 13.05 5.13
N GLY A 330 -9.04 12.61 4.48
CA GLY A 330 -7.79 13.37 4.53
C GLY A 330 -6.67 12.74 3.73
N TYR A 331 -5.44 13.14 4.07
CA TYR A 331 -4.23 12.63 3.46
C TYR A 331 -3.12 12.43 4.51
N PHE A 332 -2.24 11.47 4.19
CA PHE A 332 -0.90 11.38 4.75
C PHE A 332 0.09 11.88 3.71
N GLY A 333 0.88 12.89 4.06
CA GLY A 333 1.99 13.40 3.29
C GLY A 333 3.18 12.45 3.31
N TYR A 334 4.14 12.69 2.42
CA TYR A 334 5.27 11.78 2.23
C TYR A 334 6.27 11.84 3.40
N GLU A 335 6.31 13.00 4.06
CA GLU A 335 7.15 13.36 5.18
C GLU A 335 6.87 12.52 6.43
N LEU A 336 5.69 11.87 6.54
CA LEU A 336 5.38 10.95 7.64
C LEU A 336 6.29 9.72 7.70
N LYS A 337 7.07 9.46 6.65
CA LYS A 337 8.11 8.42 6.70
C LYS A 337 9.11 8.64 7.85
N ALA A 338 9.26 9.87 8.36
CA ALA A 338 10.07 10.17 9.53
C ALA A 338 9.58 9.47 10.79
N ASP A 339 8.28 9.38 11.01
CA ASP A 339 7.70 8.59 12.11
C ASP A 339 7.97 7.09 11.96
N CYS A 340 8.21 6.63 10.72
CA CYS A 340 8.61 5.26 10.42
C CYS A 340 10.14 5.03 10.50
N GLY A 341 10.90 6.05 10.93
CA GLY A 341 12.36 5.99 11.09
C GLY A 341 13.16 6.29 9.81
N ALA A 342 12.52 6.82 8.75
CA ALA A 342 13.22 7.24 7.54
C ALA A 342 13.42 8.77 7.52
N PRO A 343 14.64 9.29 7.33
CA PRO A 343 14.87 10.73 7.43
C PRO A 343 14.16 11.53 6.33
N ASN A 344 13.66 12.69 6.71
CA ASN A 344 13.17 13.71 5.79
C ASN A 344 14.34 14.53 5.23
N ARG A 345 14.32 14.75 3.92
CA ARG A 345 15.27 15.63 3.21
C ARG A 345 14.61 16.90 2.66
N HIS A 346 13.30 16.93 2.71
CA HIS A 346 12.45 18.00 2.20
C HIS A 346 11.34 18.23 3.21
N GLN A 347 10.83 19.47 3.26
CA GLN A 347 9.67 19.86 4.04
C GLN A 347 8.66 20.48 3.07
N ALA A 348 7.44 19.97 3.08
CA ALA A 348 6.35 20.54 2.29
C ALA A 348 5.87 21.86 2.92
N ALA A 349 5.34 22.76 2.09
CA ALA A 349 4.67 23.98 2.59
C ALA A 349 3.27 23.69 3.17
N THR A 350 2.73 22.50 2.90
CA THR A 350 1.47 21.99 3.45
C THR A 350 1.72 21.14 4.68
N PRO A 351 0.74 20.97 5.58
CA PRO A 351 0.86 20.05 6.71
C PRO A 351 1.24 18.64 6.26
N ASP A 352 2.05 17.96 7.08
CA ASP A 352 2.51 16.61 6.79
C ASP A 352 1.34 15.62 6.78
N ALA A 353 0.32 15.80 7.62
CA ALA A 353 -0.97 15.16 7.44
C ALA A 353 -2.13 16.12 7.71
N CYS A 354 -3.28 15.82 7.11
CA CYS A 354 -4.47 16.64 7.24
C CYS A 354 -5.72 15.76 7.16
N TRP A 355 -6.61 15.87 8.14
CA TRP A 355 -7.82 15.05 8.26
C TRP A 355 -9.01 15.86 8.71
N LEU A 356 -10.14 15.66 8.03
CA LEU A 356 -11.44 16.20 8.41
C LEU A 356 -12.30 15.04 8.90
N PHE A 357 -12.69 15.05 10.18
CA PHE A 357 -13.81 14.23 10.64
C PHE A 357 -15.09 14.88 10.12
N ALA A 358 -15.72 14.25 9.14
CA ALA A 358 -17.03 14.67 8.65
C ALA A 358 -18.10 13.82 9.31
N ASP A 359 -19.00 14.45 10.06
CA ASP A 359 -20.15 13.82 10.71
C ASP A 359 -21.42 13.85 9.84
N ARG A 360 -21.41 14.63 8.76
CA ARG A 360 -22.51 14.84 7.83
C ARG A 360 -22.01 14.71 6.39
N MET A 361 -22.73 13.94 5.58
CA MET A 361 -22.39 13.77 4.17
C MET A 361 -23.58 13.26 3.34
N VAL A 362 -23.40 13.29 2.02
CA VAL A 362 -24.27 12.67 1.02
C VAL A 362 -23.46 11.62 0.26
N ALA A 363 -24.02 10.41 0.12
CA ALA A 363 -23.50 9.36 -0.73
C ALA A 363 -24.44 9.18 -1.93
N VAL A 364 -23.89 9.20 -3.15
CA VAL A 364 -24.63 8.98 -4.40
C VAL A 364 -24.31 7.60 -4.93
N ASP A 365 -25.29 6.71 -5.03
CA ASP A 365 -25.20 5.37 -5.61
C ASP A 365 -25.55 5.43 -7.10
N HIS A 366 -24.51 5.47 -7.93
CA HIS A 366 -24.64 5.54 -9.39
C HIS A 366 -25.18 4.27 -10.01
N LEU A 367 -25.03 3.12 -9.33
CA LEU A 367 -25.48 1.83 -9.84
C LEU A 367 -26.97 1.62 -9.60
N ASN A 368 -27.43 1.90 -8.39
CA ASN A 368 -28.84 1.71 -8.02
C ASN A 368 -29.71 2.94 -8.25
N GLY A 369 -29.11 4.07 -8.68
CA GLY A 369 -29.84 5.32 -8.89
C GLY A 369 -30.50 5.83 -7.61
N ALA A 370 -29.78 5.76 -6.48
CA ALA A 370 -30.26 6.19 -5.17
C ALA A 370 -29.24 7.10 -4.49
N SER A 371 -29.70 7.98 -3.60
CA SER A 371 -28.83 8.85 -2.81
C SER A 371 -29.13 8.69 -1.33
N TYR A 372 -28.11 8.80 -0.50
CA TYR A 372 -28.21 8.61 0.94
C TYR A 372 -27.69 9.87 1.62
N VAL A 373 -28.51 10.47 2.47
CA VAL A 373 -28.11 11.56 3.36
C VAL A 373 -27.76 10.95 4.71
N LEU A 374 -26.57 11.25 5.23
CA LEU A 374 -26.01 10.64 6.44
C LEU A 374 -25.67 11.71 7.47
N CYS A 375 -26.08 11.50 8.72
CA CYS A 375 -25.77 12.37 9.86
C CYS A 375 -25.42 11.51 11.08
N LEU A 376 -24.22 11.70 11.63
CA LEU A 376 -23.88 11.22 12.96
C LEU A 376 -24.42 12.20 14.00
N ALA A 377 -24.97 11.67 15.08
CA ALA A 377 -25.34 12.43 16.25
C ALA A 377 -25.03 11.64 17.53
N GLU A 378 -24.82 12.34 18.63
CA GLU A 378 -24.77 11.69 19.95
C GLU A 378 -26.09 10.98 20.23
N ASP A 379 -26.04 9.83 20.91
CA ASP A 379 -27.24 9.05 21.26
C ASP A 379 -27.99 9.67 22.45
N THR A 380 -28.47 10.90 22.24
CA THR A 380 -29.26 11.70 23.18
C THR A 380 -30.50 12.24 22.47
N PRO A 381 -31.61 12.53 23.19
CA PRO A 381 -32.81 13.10 22.56
C PRO A 381 -32.54 14.37 21.76
N ALA A 382 -31.71 15.28 22.28
CA ALA A 382 -31.32 16.51 21.59
C ALA A 382 -30.50 16.23 20.32
N GLY A 383 -29.59 15.25 20.37
CA GLY A 383 -28.81 14.80 19.21
C GLY A 383 -29.70 14.21 18.11
N GLN A 384 -30.62 13.34 18.49
CA GLN A 384 -31.58 12.70 17.57
C GLN A 384 -32.50 13.74 16.90
N ASP A 385 -32.99 14.73 17.67
CA ASP A 385 -33.80 15.83 17.14
C ASP A 385 -33.01 16.71 16.17
N GLY A 386 -31.76 17.02 16.50
CA GLY A 386 -30.85 17.77 15.63
C GLY A 386 -30.59 17.03 14.31
N ALA A 387 -30.33 15.71 14.39
CA ALA A 387 -30.14 14.87 13.21
C ALA A 387 -31.38 14.82 12.33
N ARG A 388 -32.57 14.65 12.92
CA ARG A 388 -33.85 14.63 12.19
C ARG A 388 -34.06 15.93 11.41
N ARG A 389 -33.94 17.09 12.06
CA ARG A 389 -34.10 18.41 11.42
C ARG A 389 -33.10 18.63 10.28
N TRP A 390 -31.84 18.26 10.50
CA TRP A 390 -30.83 18.40 9.45
C TRP A 390 -31.12 17.48 8.27
N LEU A 391 -31.45 16.22 8.52
CA LEU A 391 -31.82 15.26 7.48
C LEU A 391 -33.07 15.73 6.71
N ASP A 392 -34.07 16.33 7.37
CA ASP A 392 -35.28 16.83 6.70
C ASP A 392 -34.91 17.92 5.70
N SER A 393 -34.17 18.92 6.16
CA SER A 393 -33.73 20.04 5.36
C SER A 393 -32.87 19.60 4.17
N VAL A 394 -31.88 18.74 4.41
CA VAL A 394 -30.95 18.30 3.36
C VAL A 394 -31.63 17.36 2.39
N SER A 395 -32.52 16.48 2.85
CA SER A 395 -33.22 15.55 1.95
C SER A 395 -34.14 16.29 0.97
N ILE A 396 -34.80 17.36 1.41
CA ILE A 396 -35.61 18.22 0.53
C ILE A 396 -34.72 18.87 -0.54
N LYS A 397 -33.58 19.44 -0.13
CA LYS A 397 -32.63 20.06 -1.06
C LYS A 397 -32.10 19.06 -2.08
N VAL A 398 -31.63 17.90 -1.62
CA VAL A 398 -31.11 16.84 -2.50
C VAL A 398 -32.21 16.33 -3.42
N ALA A 399 -33.44 16.15 -2.95
CA ALA A 399 -34.56 15.71 -3.77
C ALA A 399 -34.90 16.70 -4.91
N ALA A 400 -34.65 18.00 -4.72
CA ALA A 400 -34.92 19.04 -5.72
C ALA A 400 -33.82 19.23 -6.78
N LEU A 401 -32.65 18.61 -6.62
CA LEU A 401 -31.52 18.76 -7.55
C LEU A 401 -31.77 18.11 -8.93
N PRO A 402 -31.04 18.49 -9.99
CA PRO A 402 -31.13 17.80 -11.26
C PRO A 402 -30.73 16.31 -11.15
N VAL A 403 -31.28 15.50 -12.05
CA VAL A 403 -30.81 14.13 -12.28
C VAL A 403 -29.50 14.19 -13.06
N ALA A 404 -28.54 13.32 -12.73
CA ALA A 404 -27.28 13.20 -13.47
C ALA A 404 -27.54 12.97 -14.96
N ALA A 405 -27.10 13.88 -15.81
CA ALA A 405 -27.14 13.71 -17.26
C ALA A 405 -26.05 12.71 -17.71
N ALA A 406 -26.27 12.01 -18.81
CA ALA A 406 -25.22 11.22 -19.43
C ALA A 406 -24.01 12.13 -19.73
N PRO A 407 -22.77 11.73 -19.38
CA PRO A 407 -21.62 12.61 -19.55
C PRO A 407 -21.44 12.94 -21.04
N ALA A 408 -21.58 14.23 -21.38
CA ALA A 408 -21.28 14.72 -22.71
C ALA A 408 -19.81 14.38 -23.07
N ALA A 409 -19.56 14.04 -24.34
CA ALA A 409 -18.20 13.84 -24.81
C ALA A 409 -17.39 15.12 -24.56
N PRO A 410 -16.25 15.06 -23.86
CA PRO A 410 -15.45 16.25 -23.65
C PRO A 410 -15.02 16.80 -25.02
N PRO A 411 -15.06 18.13 -25.22
CA PRO A 411 -14.50 18.73 -26.42
C PRO A 411 -13.02 18.32 -26.54
N ALA A 412 -12.57 18.07 -27.77
CA ALA A 412 -11.19 17.71 -28.06
C ALA A 412 -10.27 18.90 -27.72
N ALA A 413 -9.84 19.00 -26.46
CA ALA A 413 -8.87 20.00 -26.05
C ALA A 413 -7.50 19.62 -26.62
N THR A 414 -7.00 20.40 -27.57
CA THR A 414 -5.58 20.39 -27.96
C THR A 414 -4.78 20.94 -26.78
N VAL A 415 -4.13 20.06 -26.02
CA VAL A 415 -3.28 20.46 -24.90
C VAL A 415 -1.96 20.96 -25.48
N ASP A 416 -1.79 22.29 -25.53
CA ASP A 416 -0.49 22.89 -25.79
C ASP A 416 0.42 22.68 -24.56
N THR A 417 1.51 21.94 -24.76
CA THR A 417 2.48 21.62 -23.70
C THR A 417 3.68 22.56 -23.66
N THR A 418 3.81 23.47 -24.64
CA THR A 418 4.99 24.35 -24.76
C THR A 418 5.11 25.34 -23.60
N GLY A 419 3.98 25.77 -23.02
CA GLY A 419 3.96 26.64 -21.84
C GLY A 419 4.27 25.98 -20.48
N ILE A 420 4.56 24.67 -20.43
CA ILE A 420 4.73 23.93 -19.16
C ILE A 420 6.19 23.89 -18.71
N GLU A 421 7.15 23.98 -19.63
CA GLU A 421 8.57 23.73 -19.38
C GLU A 421 9.20 24.67 -18.32
N PRO A 422 8.89 25.98 -18.27
CA PRO A 422 9.41 26.89 -17.23
C PRO A 422 8.97 26.52 -15.80
N TRP A 423 7.91 25.70 -15.66
CA TRP A 423 7.33 25.33 -14.39
C TRP A 423 7.83 23.97 -13.85
N LEU A 424 8.75 23.32 -14.58
CA LEU A 424 9.39 22.09 -14.15
C LEU A 424 10.52 22.40 -13.17
N VAL A 425 10.47 21.80 -11.98
CA VAL A 425 11.52 21.99 -10.95
C VAL A 425 12.88 21.41 -11.39
N ARG A 426 12.88 20.48 -12.35
CA ARG A 426 14.09 19.97 -13.01
C ARG A 426 13.94 20.12 -14.51
N ASP A 427 14.96 20.67 -15.14
CA ASP A 427 15.11 20.59 -16.57
C ASP A 427 15.34 19.14 -17.04
N ARG A 428 15.24 18.94 -18.35
CA ARG A 428 15.40 17.63 -18.99
C ARG A 428 16.77 17.01 -18.73
N GLN A 429 17.84 17.79 -18.76
CA GLN A 429 19.21 17.29 -18.64
C GLN A 429 19.46 16.75 -17.22
N ARG A 430 19.07 17.52 -16.19
CA ARG A 430 19.15 17.11 -14.79
C ARG A 430 18.28 15.88 -14.51
N TYR A 431 17.08 15.82 -15.08
CA TYR A 431 16.22 14.64 -14.95
C TYR A 431 16.85 13.36 -15.53
N LEU A 432 17.49 13.47 -16.71
CA LEU A 432 18.19 12.34 -17.33
C LEU A 432 19.42 11.92 -16.51
N ALA A 433 20.16 12.86 -15.93
CA ALA A 433 21.28 12.56 -15.04
C ALA A 433 20.84 11.80 -13.78
N ASP A 434 19.71 12.20 -13.18
CA ASP A 434 19.10 11.49 -12.04
C ASP A 434 18.70 10.05 -12.41
N ILE A 435 18.13 9.84 -13.60
CA ILE A 435 17.81 8.50 -14.12
C ILE A 435 19.08 7.65 -14.27
N ALA A 436 20.15 8.22 -14.81
CA ALA A 436 21.42 7.50 -14.98
C ALA A 436 22.03 7.09 -13.63
N ALA A 437 21.98 7.98 -12.62
CA ALA A 437 22.42 7.66 -11.27
C ALA A 437 21.58 6.54 -10.63
N CYS A 438 20.26 6.57 -10.82
CA CYS A 438 19.35 5.52 -10.39
C CYS A 438 19.69 4.16 -11.02
N LYS A 439 19.95 4.12 -12.34
CA LYS A 439 20.32 2.89 -13.05
C LYS A 439 21.61 2.27 -12.51
N ARG A 440 22.66 3.08 -12.30
CA ARG A 440 23.91 2.62 -11.69
C ARG A 440 23.70 2.02 -10.29
N ALA A 441 22.81 2.61 -9.49
CA ALA A 441 22.48 2.07 -8.17
C ALA A 441 21.74 0.72 -8.23
N LEU A 442 20.83 0.54 -9.21
CA LEU A 442 20.13 -0.73 -9.46
C LEU A 442 21.11 -1.82 -9.92
N GLU A 443 22.03 -1.49 -10.84
CA GLU A 443 23.06 -2.41 -11.33
C GLU A 443 24.02 -2.83 -10.21
N ALA A 444 24.38 -1.90 -9.32
CA ALA A 444 25.24 -2.18 -8.17
C ALA A 444 24.52 -2.89 -7.00
N GLY A 445 23.23 -3.24 -7.14
CA GLY A 445 22.43 -3.89 -6.11
C GLY A 445 22.13 -3.00 -4.89
N ARG A 446 22.37 -1.69 -4.95
CA ARG A 446 22.17 -0.76 -3.82
C ARG A 446 20.70 -0.35 -3.62
N ALA A 447 19.83 -0.67 -4.58
CA ALA A 447 18.39 -0.47 -4.51
C ALA A 447 17.67 -1.54 -5.37
N THR A 448 16.43 -1.88 -5.03
CA THR A 448 15.55 -2.77 -5.81
C THR A 448 14.58 -2.00 -6.72
N ARG A 449 14.32 -0.71 -6.43
CA ARG A 449 13.58 0.20 -7.33
C ARG A 449 13.80 1.65 -6.88
N SER A 450 13.87 2.59 -7.82
CA SER A 450 13.82 4.02 -7.51
C SER A 450 12.79 4.74 -8.39
N ALA A 451 12.13 5.74 -7.82
CA ALA A 451 11.26 6.65 -8.55
C ALA A 451 11.72 8.07 -8.26
N SER A 452 12.06 8.82 -9.30
CA SER A 452 12.42 10.24 -9.20
C SER A 452 11.27 11.08 -9.76
N PRO A 453 10.33 11.55 -8.93
CA PRO A 453 9.27 12.46 -9.38
C PRO A 453 9.82 13.88 -9.56
N THR A 454 9.34 14.60 -10.58
CA THR A 454 9.62 16.03 -10.78
C THR A 454 8.35 16.81 -10.48
N PRO A 455 8.33 17.71 -9.47
CA PRO A 455 7.19 18.56 -9.18
C PRO A 455 6.93 19.58 -10.31
N ARG A 456 5.68 20.08 -10.36
CA ARG A 456 5.24 21.21 -11.20
C ARG A 456 4.57 22.24 -10.29
N GLY A 457 4.88 23.52 -10.45
CA GLY A 457 4.16 24.61 -9.79
C GLY A 457 3.47 25.50 -10.83
N CYS A 458 2.17 25.72 -10.74
CA CYS A 458 1.45 26.64 -11.64
C CYS A 458 0.50 27.50 -10.79
N PRO A 459 0.45 28.84 -10.97
CA PRO A 459 -0.51 29.68 -10.26
C PRO A 459 -1.95 29.37 -10.73
N PRO A 460 -2.96 29.47 -9.85
CA PRO A 460 -4.35 29.26 -10.24
C PRO A 460 -4.80 30.32 -11.25
N PRO A 461 -5.62 29.98 -12.27
CA PRO A 461 -6.20 30.96 -13.16
C PRO A 461 -7.13 31.91 -12.38
N PRO A 462 -7.38 33.15 -12.87
CA PRO A 462 -8.17 34.17 -12.17
C PRO A 462 -9.69 33.87 -12.07
N THR A 463 -10.11 32.62 -12.29
CA THR A 463 -11.52 32.21 -12.21
C THR A 463 -11.76 31.29 -11.02
N ARG A 464 -12.99 31.33 -10.46
CA ARG A 464 -13.42 30.60 -9.26
C ARG A 464 -12.91 29.12 -9.25
N PRO A 465 -12.60 28.56 -8.07
CA PRO A 465 -11.96 27.24 -7.90
C PRO A 465 -12.73 26.04 -8.52
N THR A 466 -13.97 26.23 -8.99
CA THR A 466 -14.77 25.21 -9.65
C THR A 466 -14.31 24.90 -11.08
N SER A 467 -13.69 25.84 -11.80
CA SER A 467 -13.32 25.66 -13.22
C SER A 467 -12.15 24.69 -13.44
N THR A 468 -11.21 24.61 -12.50
CA THR A 468 -10.04 23.73 -12.59
C THR A 468 -10.38 22.25 -12.31
N GLY A 469 -11.34 21.99 -11.43
CA GLY A 469 -11.92 20.65 -11.21
C GLY A 469 -12.63 20.10 -12.45
N GLY A 470 -13.42 20.95 -13.12
CA GLY A 470 -14.09 20.63 -14.39
C GLY A 470 -13.12 20.40 -15.56
N CYS A 471 -12.08 21.23 -15.70
CA CYS A 471 -11.05 21.09 -16.76
C CYS A 471 -10.16 19.84 -16.59
N ALA A 472 -9.78 19.47 -15.37
CA ALA A 472 -9.11 18.19 -15.09
C ALA A 472 -10.09 17.00 -15.18
N GLY A 473 -11.39 17.26 -15.05
CA GLY A 473 -12.54 16.39 -15.33
C GLY A 473 -12.54 15.84 -16.75
N THR A 474 -12.44 16.74 -17.71
CA THR A 474 -12.65 16.49 -19.14
C THR A 474 -11.44 15.90 -19.87
N THR A 475 -10.21 16.19 -19.43
CA THR A 475 -8.97 15.77 -20.16
C THR A 475 -8.31 14.47 -19.68
N ARG A 476 -8.53 14.01 -18.44
CA ARG A 476 -7.97 12.72 -17.95
C ARG A 476 -8.92 11.96 -17.03
N ARG A 477 -9.51 10.87 -17.54
CA ARG A 477 -10.32 9.90 -16.77
C ARG A 477 -9.39 8.99 -15.93
N ARG A 478 -9.57 8.94 -14.59
CA ARG A 478 -8.70 8.22 -13.62
C ARG A 478 -9.54 7.58 -12.50
N THR A 479 -8.99 6.63 -11.75
CA THR A 479 -9.79 5.72 -10.90
C THR A 479 -10.39 6.33 -9.63
N ARG A 480 -9.75 7.32 -8.98
CA ARG A 480 -10.36 8.13 -7.92
C ARG A 480 -10.07 9.62 -8.14
N ARG A 481 -11.04 10.46 -7.81
CA ARG A 481 -10.87 11.91 -7.69
C ARG A 481 -11.15 12.29 -6.24
N SER A 482 -10.24 13.04 -5.65
CA SER A 482 -10.45 13.64 -4.33
C SER A 482 -10.23 15.14 -4.47
N CYS A 483 -11.25 15.93 -4.16
CA CYS A 483 -11.11 17.36 -3.92
C CYS A 483 -11.28 17.55 -2.41
N VAL A 484 -10.28 18.12 -1.74
CA VAL A 484 -10.39 18.58 -0.35
C VAL A 484 -10.07 20.07 -0.38
N SER A 485 -11.04 20.92 -0.05
CA SER A 485 -10.94 22.38 -0.23
C SER A 485 -9.89 23.05 0.66
N ALA A 486 -9.17 22.30 1.50
CA ALA A 486 -8.14 22.83 2.36
C ALA A 486 -6.73 22.90 1.74
N ALA A 487 -6.45 22.32 0.56
CA ALA A 487 -5.15 22.57 -0.12
C ALA A 487 -5.01 21.98 -1.53
N SER A 488 -5.85 21.06 -2.00
CA SER A 488 -5.47 20.31 -3.22
C SER A 488 -6.57 19.49 -3.91
N THR A 489 -6.49 19.48 -5.24
CA THR A 489 -7.25 18.61 -6.15
C THR A 489 -6.34 17.48 -6.62
N TRP A 490 -6.63 16.23 -6.24
CA TRP A 490 -5.81 15.07 -6.62
C TRP A 490 -6.60 14.08 -7.47
N PRO A 491 -6.28 13.96 -8.78
CA PRO A 491 -6.71 12.82 -9.56
C PRO A 491 -5.77 11.62 -9.30
N VAL A 492 -6.10 10.82 -8.29
CA VAL A 492 -5.31 9.65 -7.88
C VAL A 492 -5.70 8.43 -8.73
N PRO A 493 -4.77 7.85 -9.50
CA PRO A 493 -5.14 6.87 -10.47
C PRO A 493 -5.15 5.42 -9.96
N ARG A 494 -4.83 5.14 -8.67
CA ARG A 494 -5.06 3.86 -7.94
C ARG A 494 -5.01 4.07 -6.40
N PRO A 495 -5.72 3.27 -5.58
CA PRO A 495 -5.64 3.34 -4.13
C PRO A 495 -4.26 2.87 -3.61
N ASN A 496 -3.77 3.48 -2.52
CA ASN A 496 -2.53 3.09 -1.86
C ASN A 496 -2.72 1.80 -1.04
N ALA A 497 -3.77 1.76 -0.22
CA ALA A 497 -4.28 0.58 0.47
C ALA A 497 -5.81 0.70 0.62
N SER A 498 -6.51 -0.44 0.66
CA SER A 498 -7.94 -0.52 1.00
C SER A 498 -8.13 -1.62 2.02
N CYS A 499 -8.82 -1.31 3.12
CA CYS A 499 -9.20 -2.27 4.14
C CYS A 499 -10.73 -2.26 4.22
N ALA A 500 -11.37 -3.42 4.07
CA ALA A 500 -12.78 -3.60 4.37
C ALA A 500 -12.92 -4.06 5.83
N SER A 501 -14.10 -3.86 6.43
CA SER A 501 -14.45 -4.32 7.79
C SER A 501 -14.11 -5.81 8.05
N SER A 502 -14.02 -6.61 6.98
CA SER A 502 -13.51 -7.99 6.96
C SER A 502 -11.98 -8.12 7.05
N ARG A 503 -11.28 -7.39 7.95
CA ARG A 503 -9.84 -7.54 8.35
C ARG A 503 -8.80 -7.82 7.24
N THR A 504 -9.10 -7.54 5.98
CA THR A 504 -8.24 -7.86 4.82
C THR A 504 -7.76 -6.57 4.20
N ALA A 505 -6.48 -6.29 4.34
CA ALA A 505 -5.81 -5.17 3.68
C ALA A 505 -5.40 -5.59 2.27
N ARG A 506 -5.88 -4.89 1.24
CA ARG A 506 -5.46 -5.09 -0.16
C ARG A 506 -4.68 -3.89 -0.65
N SER A 507 -3.46 -4.11 -1.14
CA SER A 507 -2.68 -3.14 -1.90
C SER A 507 -2.71 -3.49 -3.40
N ARG A 508 -2.78 -2.48 -4.28
CA ARG A 508 -2.78 -2.69 -5.75
C ARG A 508 -1.64 -1.88 -6.42
N PRO A 509 -0.37 -2.27 -6.25
CA PRO A 509 0.75 -1.58 -6.88
C PRO A 509 0.67 -1.59 -8.41
N SER A 510 1.21 -0.56 -9.07
CA SER A 510 1.29 -0.47 -10.55
C SER A 510 2.74 -0.28 -10.97
N PRO A 511 3.37 -1.28 -11.61
CA PRO A 511 4.76 -1.16 -12.04
C PRO A 511 4.94 -0.43 -13.40
N SER A 512 3.89 -0.31 -14.24
CA SER A 512 4.00 0.37 -15.55
C SER A 512 2.69 1.04 -16.01
N ARG A 513 2.80 1.99 -16.95
CA ARG A 513 1.69 2.64 -17.69
C ARG A 513 2.11 2.86 -19.14
N ALA A 514 1.21 2.59 -20.08
CA ALA A 514 1.35 2.96 -21.50
C ALA A 514 0.22 3.94 -21.88
N PRO A 515 0.45 4.87 -22.83
CA PRO A 515 -0.60 5.73 -23.36
C PRO A 515 -1.68 4.91 -24.09
N HIS A 516 -2.94 5.37 -24.04
CA HIS A 516 -4.01 4.80 -24.85
C HIS A 516 -3.75 5.11 -26.34
N PRO A 517 -3.81 4.12 -27.25
CA PRO A 517 -3.69 4.39 -28.68
C PRO A 517 -4.89 5.21 -29.16
N ALA A 518 -4.61 6.29 -29.88
CA ALA A 518 -5.61 7.11 -30.55
C ALA A 518 -6.10 6.41 -31.83
N ALA A 519 -6.92 5.37 -31.69
CA ALA A 519 -7.84 4.84 -32.70
C ALA A 519 -8.44 3.53 -32.17
N ALA A 520 -9.77 3.51 -31.99
CA ALA A 520 -10.50 2.27 -31.79
C ALA A 520 -10.53 1.51 -33.11
N GLY A 521 -9.78 0.39 -33.19
CA GLY A 521 -9.83 -0.49 -34.35
C GLY A 521 -8.57 -1.31 -34.54
N ARG A 522 -8.66 -2.61 -34.22
CA ARG A 522 -7.72 -3.69 -34.60
C ARG A 522 -6.37 -3.76 -33.85
N ARG A 523 -6.34 -4.75 -32.95
CA ARG A 523 -5.26 -5.68 -32.53
C ARG A 523 -5.00 -5.65 -31.02
N ARG A 524 -5.73 -6.54 -30.31
CA ARG A 524 -5.51 -6.90 -28.90
C ARG A 524 -4.30 -7.84 -28.68
N THR A 525 -3.39 -7.99 -29.65
CA THR A 525 -2.30 -8.99 -29.64
C THR A 525 -0.87 -8.41 -29.62
N LYS A 526 -0.67 -7.08 -29.54
CA LYS A 526 0.67 -6.48 -29.40
C LYS A 526 1.00 -6.10 -27.93
N ARG A 527 0.75 -7.00 -26.97
CA ARG A 527 1.19 -6.84 -25.57
C ARG A 527 2.61 -7.34 -25.30
N CYS A 528 3.23 -7.99 -26.29
CA CYS A 528 4.62 -8.45 -26.25
C CYS A 528 5.31 -7.97 -27.54
N GLY A 529 6.26 -7.03 -27.41
CA GLY A 529 7.20 -6.69 -28.49
C GLY A 529 8.46 -7.58 -28.39
N PRO A 530 9.17 -7.82 -29.51
CA PRO A 530 10.32 -8.74 -29.54
C PRO A 530 11.55 -8.12 -28.83
N PRO A 531 12.54 -8.93 -28.43
CA PRO A 531 13.78 -8.43 -27.86
C PRO A 531 14.59 -7.61 -28.88
N SER A 532 15.31 -6.61 -28.37
CA SER A 532 16.27 -5.76 -29.11
C SER A 532 17.35 -6.60 -29.83
N PRO A 533 17.96 -6.13 -30.94
CA PRO A 533 18.79 -6.96 -31.81
C PRO A 533 20.07 -7.44 -31.11
N ARG A 534 20.38 -8.72 -31.31
CA ARG A 534 21.64 -9.37 -30.93
C ARG A 534 22.84 -8.60 -31.53
N ALA A 535 23.85 -8.36 -30.70
CA ALA A 535 25.19 -7.98 -31.16
C ALA A 535 25.81 -9.12 -32.01
N PRO A 536 26.57 -8.82 -33.08
CA PRO A 536 27.07 -9.84 -33.99
C PRO A 536 28.17 -10.70 -33.34
N ARG A 537 28.05 -12.02 -33.54
CA ARG A 537 29.08 -13.01 -33.22
C ARG A 537 30.35 -12.71 -34.00
N ARG A 538 31.50 -12.59 -33.31
CA ARG A 538 32.82 -12.68 -33.93
C ARG A 538 33.02 -14.09 -34.50
N ALA A 539 33.40 -14.16 -35.77
CA ALA A 539 33.89 -15.38 -36.40
C ALA A 539 35.27 -15.77 -35.82
N PRO A 540 35.62 -17.07 -35.75
CA PRO A 540 36.93 -17.51 -35.30
C PRO A 540 37.96 -17.24 -36.39
N ARG A 541 39.09 -16.63 -36.03
CA ARG A 541 40.30 -16.69 -36.85
C ARG A 541 41.11 -17.90 -36.38
N THR A 542 41.42 -18.75 -37.37
CA THR A 542 42.51 -19.74 -37.38
C THR A 542 43.83 -19.14 -36.97
#